data_AF-A0AAE8N5S3-F1
#
_entry.id   AF-A0AAE8N5S3-F1
#
_cell.length_a   1.000
_cell.length_b   1.000
_cell.length_c   1.000
_cell.angle_alpha   90.00
_cell.angle_beta   90.00
_cell.angle_gamma   90.00
#
_symmetry.space_group_name_H-M   'P 1'
#
loop_
_entity.id
_entity.type
_entity.pdbx_description
1 polymer ?
#
loop_
_entity_poly.entity_id
_entity_poly.type
_entity_poly.pdbx_seq_one_letter_code
_entity_poly.pdbx_strand_id
1 'polypeptide(L)'
;MDTTLPPPTISFTIPSLHDTTVLSCRVYHPDSLSASALSFGGADEEPWRGQVAVFAHPYAPLGGSADDRVVDVVAGTLVRKGYLVGTFNFRGAGDSEGRTSWTAKGEKDDYVSVVAFMLHYAHHLDPSAPHRRRGPGADPPVFLMGGYSYGAMVTTLLPPLDDLLRPFDQPKLGTAAAEICLRAEHLAELENGALAQARARAKEARSRSGTPGGGGGGSTRRSGIRVGGTESGEAIRKSSDGRRAFIAEAEEKIRRSIGDVVGRKRRSSGEGRPSRGGGGGGGSGGGGAAEGLRHLEPSGIVPPRVAYLLVSPLQGTISHLATMSFLPTRLPLPGVPKLLKMAFHHKKDSDEGAEPAEASVGEDASKGDTTTPPETLKLQRNPTLAIFGDKDVFVSASKLRTWTRRMQGAPRSRFHAVEVSTAGHFWIEEGVLDRLIGAVGGFSAGL
;
A
#
# COMPACT_ATOMS: atom_id res chain seq x y z
N MET A 1 19.95 -18.10 2.32
CA MET A 1 18.67 -18.09 3.06
C MET A 1 17.58 -17.83 2.04
N ASP A 2 16.44 -18.50 2.13
CA ASP A 2 15.33 -18.23 1.22
C ASP A 2 14.83 -16.79 1.47
N THR A 3 15.12 -15.90 0.52
CA THR A 3 14.80 -14.47 0.64
C THR A 3 13.42 -14.14 0.10
N THR A 4 12.71 -15.14 -0.45
CA THR A 4 11.41 -14.98 -1.09
C THR A 4 10.37 -14.48 -0.11
N LEU A 5 9.42 -13.69 -0.63
CA LEU A 5 8.26 -13.24 0.12
C LEU A 5 7.35 -14.47 0.36
N PRO A 6 6.90 -14.72 1.61
CA PRO A 6 5.91 -15.76 1.84
C PRO A 6 4.62 -15.46 1.09
N PRO A 7 3.75 -16.46 0.88
CA PRO A 7 2.41 -16.22 0.35
C PRO A 7 1.68 -15.14 1.17
N PRO A 8 0.86 -14.29 0.53
CA PRO A 8 0.12 -13.25 1.23
C PRO A 8 -0.81 -13.87 2.28
N THR A 9 -0.85 -13.26 3.46
CA THR A 9 -1.78 -13.61 4.53
C THR A 9 -3.21 -13.28 4.10
N ILE A 10 -3.38 -12.12 3.47
CA ILE A 10 -4.66 -11.66 2.93
C ILE A 10 -4.43 -11.08 1.54
N SER A 11 -5.30 -11.44 0.60
CA SER A 11 -5.45 -10.76 -0.69
C SER A 11 -6.88 -10.23 -0.78
N PHE A 12 -7.05 -8.98 -1.21
CA PHE A 12 -8.33 -8.29 -1.22
C PHE A 12 -8.29 -7.15 -2.25
N THR A 13 -9.42 -6.47 -2.43
CA THR A 13 -9.49 -5.27 -3.27
C THR A 13 -9.93 -4.04 -2.48
N ILE A 14 -9.52 -2.84 -2.90
CA ILE A 14 -10.02 -1.55 -2.37
C ILE A 14 -10.32 -0.57 -3.52
N PRO A 15 -11.26 0.38 -3.34
CA PRO A 15 -11.45 1.45 -4.30
C PRO A 15 -10.31 2.48 -4.19
N SER A 16 -9.87 3.02 -5.31
CA SER A 16 -9.00 4.20 -5.34
C SER A 16 -9.74 5.46 -4.88
N LEU A 17 -9.08 6.30 -4.09
CA LEU A 17 -9.56 7.65 -3.76
C LEU A 17 -9.70 8.56 -4.99
N HIS A 18 -9.00 8.26 -6.09
CA HIS A 18 -9.02 9.12 -7.27
C HIS A 18 -10.39 9.11 -7.95
N ASP A 19 -10.88 7.91 -8.22
CA ASP A 19 -11.98 7.64 -9.16
C ASP A 19 -12.66 6.28 -8.90
N THR A 20 -12.47 5.69 -7.72
CA THR A 20 -13.02 4.40 -7.31
C THR A 20 -12.53 3.18 -8.11
N THR A 21 -11.50 3.34 -8.95
CA THR A 21 -10.83 2.21 -9.64
C THR A 21 -10.49 1.11 -8.63
N VAL A 22 -10.81 -0.15 -8.97
CA VAL A 22 -10.55 -1.29 -8.09
C VAL A 22 -9.05 -1.64 -8.11
N LEU A 23 -8.44 -1.67 -6.93
CA LEU A 23 -7.03 -1.97 -6.72
C LEU A 23 -6.85 -3.32 -6.05
N SER A 24 -6.03 -4.20 -6.63
CA SER A 24 -5.63 -5.49 -6.05
C SER A 24 -4.51 -5.28 -5.02
N CYS A 25 -4.75 -5.74 -3.79
CA CYS A 25 -3.90 -5.51 -2.63
C CYS A 25 -3.59 -6.82 -1.90
N ARG A 26 -2.44 -6.85 -1.21
CA ARG A 26 -1.94 -8.00 -0.45
C ARG A 26 -1.31 -7.54 0.86
N VAL A 27 -1.54 -8.29 1.92
CA VAL A 27 -0.95 -8.08 3.25
C VAL A 27 -0.16 -9.33 3.66
N TYR A 28 1.03 -9.09 4.20
CA TYR A 28 1.94 -10.12 4.70
C TYR A 28 2.20 -9.88 6.18
N HIS A 29 1.84 -10.86 7.00
CA HIS A 29 2.11 -10.84 8.43
C HIS A 29 3.55 -11.30 8.72
N PRO A 30 4.28 -10.61 9.61
CA PRO A 30 5.53 -11.13 10.16
C PRO A 30 5.27 -12.37 11.01
N ASP A 31 6.31 -13.14 11.29
CA ASP A 31 6.21 -14.39 12.07
C ASP A 31 5.59 -14.18 13.45
N SER A 32 5.81 -13.01 14.09
CA SER A 32 5.20 -12.63 15.37
C SER A 32 3.67 -12.48 15.32
N LEU A 33 3.10 -12.39 14.11
CA LEU A 33 1.68 -12.40 13.82
C LEU A 33 1.23 -13.72 13.18
N SER A 34 2.06 -14.78 13.24
CA SER A 34 1.70 -16.11 12.73
C SER A 34 1.09 -17.00 13.81
N ALA A 35 0.18 -17.88 13.40
CA ALA A 35 -0.36 -18.93 14.27
C ALA A 35 0.73 -19.90 14.78
N SER A 36 1.80 -20.08 14.01
CA SER A 36 2.92 -20.98 14.32
C SER A 36 3.76 -20.44 15.48
N ALA A 37 4.14 -19.16 15.46
CA ALA A 37 4.84 -18.51 16.57
C ALA A 37 4.06 -18.68 17.89
N LEU A 38 2.75 -18.44 17.83
CA LEU A 38 1.83 -18.62 18.96
C LEU A 38 1.71 -20.07 19.46
N SER A 39 2.06 -21.06 18.63
CA SER A 39 2.00 -22.49 18.96
C SER A 39 3.28 -22.96 19.67
N PHE A 40 4.45 -22.56 19.18
CA PHE A 40 5.76 -22.99 19.71
C PHE A 40 6.27 -22.12 20.86
N GLY A 41 5.72 -20.92 21.05
CA GLY A 41 6.04 -19.91 22.07
C GLY A 41 6.92 -20.37 23.25
N GLY A 42 8.22 -20.09 23.14
CA GLY A 42 9.03 -19.82 24.33
C GLY A 42 8.56 -18.53 24.98
N ALA A 43 8.97 -18.29 26.23
CA ALA A 43 8.73 -17.04 26.94
C ALA A 43 9.42 -15.81 26.28
N ASP A 44 10.22 -16.04 25.23
CA ASP A 44 11.13 -15.07 24.60
C ASP A 44 10.65 -14.54 23.23
N GLU A 45 9.48 -14.94 22.71
CA GLU A 45 8.97 -14.37 21.46
C GLU A 45 8.41 -12.96 21.71
N GLU A 46 9.09 -11.96 21.15
CA GLU A 46 8.65 -10.58 21.25
C GLU A 46 7.31 -10.36 20.51
N PRO A 47 6.34 -9.68 21.14
CA PRO A 47 5.09 -9.34 20.48
C PRO A 47 5.35 -8.41 19.30
N TRP A 48 4.48 -8.48 18.28
CA TRP A 48 4.53 -7.53 17.17
C TRP A 48 4.52 -6.09 17.69
N ARG A 49 5.53 -5.33 17.27
CA ARG A 49 5.76 -3.97 17.76
C ARG A 49 4.91 -2.93 17.03
N GLY A 50 3.98 -3.32 16.17
CA GLY A 50 3.14 -2.38 15.42
C GLY A 50 3.85 -1.76 14.20
N GLN A 51 5.02 -2.27 13.80
CA GLN A 51 5.74 -1.78 12.63
C GLN A 51 5.01 -2.18 11.34
N VAL A 52 4.82 -1.22 10.43
CA VAL A 52 4.08 -1.40 9.17
C VAL A 52 4.89 -0.84 8.00
N ALA A 53 4.80 -1.48 6.84
CA ALA A 53 5.38 -0.99 5.61
C ALA A 53 4.39 -1.11 4.43
N VAL A 54 4.49 -0.18 3.47
CA VAL A 54 3.86 -0.29 2.15
C VAL A 54 4.96 -0.18 1.11
N PHE A 55 5.01 -1.11 0.16
CA PHE A 55 6.03 -1.11 -0.89
C PHE A 55 5.41 -1.23 -2.29
N ALA A 56 5.64 -0.22 -3.12
CA ALA A 56 5.08 -0.08 -4.45
C ALA A 56 6.01 -0.60 -5.57
N HIS A 57 5.40 -1.16 -6.60
CA HIS A 57 6.08 -1.85 -7.70
C HIS A 57 6.54 -0.91 -8.84
N PRO A 58 7.36 -1.39 -9.80
CA PRO A 58 7.86 -0.57 -10.90
C PRO A 58 6.79 -0.39 -12.00
N TYR A 59 7.12 0.28 -13.10
CA TYR A 59 6.14 0.74 -14.08
C TYR A 59 5.35 -0.41 -14.74
N ALA A 60 4.02 -0.38 -14.60
CA ALA A 60 3.17 -1.49 -15.03
C ALA A 60 3.23 -1.80 -16.54
N PRO A 61 3.22 -0.81 -17.46
CA PRO A 61 3.31 -1.08 -18.89
C PRO A 61 4.61 -1.77 -19.34
N LEU A 62 5.65 -1.78 -18.50
CA LEU A 62 6.90 -2.51 -18.73
C LEU A 62 6.98 -3.83 -17.94
N GLY A 63 5.83 -4.37 -17.54
CA GLY A 63 5.72 -5.63 -16.80
C GLY A 63 5.83 -5.50 -15.29
N GLY A 64 5.86 -4.28 -14.73
CA GLY A 64 5.89 -4.08 -13.29
C GLY A 64 4.59 -4.49 -12.60
N SER A 65 4.69 -5.25 -11.51
CA SER A 65 3.56 -5.62 -10.66
C SER A 65 4.04 -5.93 -9.25
N ALA A 66 3.10 -6.17 -8.32
CA ALA A 66 3.41 -6.65 -6.98
C ALA A 66 4.18 -7.99 -6.94
N ASP A 67 4.25 -8.72 -8.07
CA ASP A 67 5.00 -9.97 -8.24
C ASP A 67 6.44 -9.74 -8.77
N ASP A 68 6.88 -8.49 -8.91
CA ASP A 68 8.23 -8.14 -9.32
C ASP A 68 9.29 -8.68 -8.33
N ARG A 69 10.41 -9.19 -8.85
CA ARG A 69 11.47 -9.81 -8.04
C ARG A 69 12.08 -8.86 -7.00
N VAL A 70 12.24 -7.58 -7.33
CA VAL A 70 12.76 -6.58 -6.39
C VAL A 70 11.74 -6.31 -5.30
N VAL A 71 10.45 -6.25 -5.65
CA VAL A 71 9.36 -6.12 -4.68
C VAL A 71 9.34 -7.32 -3.73
N ASP A 72 9.42 -8.54 -4.26
CA ASP A 72 9.48 -9.79 -3.49
C ASP A 72 10.64 -9.77 -2.47
N VAL A 73 11.86 -9.45 -2.94
CA VAL A 73 13.05 -9.41 -2.10
C VAL A 73 12.97 -8.35 -1.01
N VAL A 74 12.51 -7.14 -1.35
CA VAL A 74 12.42 -6.02 -0.39
C VAL A 74 11.30 -6.26 0.61
N ALA A 75 10.11 -6.62 0.16
CA ALA A 75 8.98 -6.92 1.02
C ALA A 75 9.28 -8.12 1.93
N GLY A 76 9.88 -9.19 1.40
CA GLY A 76 10.28 -10.36 2.19
C GLY A 76 11.31 -10.02 3.26
N THR A 77 12.23 -9.10 2.94
CA THR A 77 13.21 -8.59 3.92
C THR A 77 12.53 -7.81 5.03
N LEU A 78 11.55 -6.96 4.72
CA LEU A 78 10.79 -6.19 5.72
C LEU A 78 9.92 -7.11 6.61
N VAL A 79 9.26 -8.12 6.04
CA VAL A 79 8.49 -9.12 6.80
C VAL A 79 9.39 -9.84 7.81
N ARG A 80 10.57 -10.31 7.39
CA ARG A 80 11.56 -10.94 8.28
C ARG A 80 12.09 -10.00 9.36
N LYS A 81 12.02 -8.69 9.14
CA LYS A 81 12.38 -7.66 10.13
C LYS A 81 11.24 -7.29 11.07
N GLY A 82 10.11 -7.99 11.00
CA GLY A 82 8.98 -7.82 11.92
C GLY A 82 7.95 -6.79 11.47
N TYR A 83 8.04 -6.31 10.23
CA TYR A 83 7.04 -5.39 9.67
C TYR A 83 5.83 -6.16 9.15
N LEU A 84 4.64 -5.62 9.41
CA LEU A 84 3.44 -5.91 8.64
C LEU A 84 3.57 -5.22 7.27
N VAL A 85 3.62 -5.97 6.18
CA VAL A 85 3.90 -5.40 4.85
C VAL A 85 2.67 -5.44 3.97
N GLY A 86 2.37 -4.32 3.32
CA GLY A 86 1.38 -4.21 2.25
C GLY A 86 2.06 -4.05 0.89
N THR A 87 1.65 -4.87 -0.08
CA THR A 87 1.95 -4.65 -1.50
C THR A 87 0.65 -4.51 -2.27
N PHE A 88 0.67 -3.83 -3.40
CA PHE A 88 -0.52 -3.62 -4.22
C PHE A 88 -0.13 -3.44 -5.66
N ASN A 89 -1.09 -3.57 -6.55
CA ASN A 89 -0.96 -3.20 -7.95
C ASN A 89 -1.58 -1.81 -8.16
N PHE A 90 -0.80 -0.89 -8.74
CA PHE A 90 -1.36 0.36 -9.27
C PHE A 90 -2.43 0.08 -10.33
N ARG A 91 -3.28 1.07 -10.61
CA ARG A 91 -4.22 1.01 -11.73
C ARG A 91 -3.55 0.51 -13.01
N GLY A 92 -4.17 -0.46 -13.69
CA GLY A 92 -3.68 -1.08 -14.92
C GLY A 92 -2.53 -2.09 -14.77
N ALA A 93 -2.19 -2.50 -13.54
CA ALA A 93 -1.22 -3.56 -13.27
C ALA A 93 -1.90 -4.82 -12.71
N GLY A 94 -1.49 -6.00 -13.17
CA GLY A 94 -2.05 -7.28 -12.71
C GLY A 94 -3.58 -7.28 -12.73
N ASP A 95 -4.20 -7.56 -11.57
CA ASP A 95 -5.66 -7.59 -11.41
C ASP A 95 -6.29 -6.22 -11.05
N SER A 96 -5.50 -5.14 -10.97
CA SER A 96 -6.05 -3.79 -10.76
C SER A 96 -6.64 -3.24 -12.05
N GLU A 97 -7.85 -2.68 -11.95
CA GLU A 97 -8.54 -2.08 -13.08
C GLU A 97 -7.87 -0.78 -13.58
N GLY A 98 -8.39 -0.22 -14.66
CA GLY A 98 -7.95 1.07 -15.19
C GLY A 98 -6.68 0.99 -16.04
N ARG A 99 -5.96 2.10 -16.13
CA ARG A 99 -4.74 2.23 -16.93
C ARG A 99 -3.73 3.12 -16.22
N THR A 100 -2.47 2.70 -16.23
CA THR A 100 -1.37 3.50 -15.70
C THR A 100 -1.11 4.73 -16.56
N SER A 101 -0.87 5.86 -15.91
CA SER A 101 -0.46 7.13 -16.50
C SER A 101 0.93 7.50 -16.01
N TRP A 102 1.78 7.99 -16.90
CA TRP A 102 3.11 8.49 -16.51
C TRP A 102 3.05 9.72 -15.59
N THR A 103 1.94 10.47 -15.59
CA THR A 103 1.78 11.67 -14.73
C THR A 103 1.65 11.34 -13.25
N ALA A 104 1.47 10.06 -12.88
CA ALA A 104 1.34 9.57 -11.51
C ALA A 104 0.18 10.19 -10.70
N LYS A 105 -0.75 10.92 -11.32
CA LYS A 105 -1.82 11.64 -10.59
C LYS A 105 -2.78 10.66 -9.92
N GLY A 106 -3.26 9.68 -10.67
CA GLY A 106 -4.16 8.65 -10.14
C GLY A 106 -3.41 7.65 -9.26
N GLU A 107 -2.19 7.29 -9.65
CA GLU A 107 -1.32 6.36 -8.94
C GLU A 107 -0.92 6.88 -7.56
N LYS A 108 -0.74 8.19 -7.40
CA LYS A 108 -0.54 8.80 -6.09
C LYS A 108 -1.73 8.51 -5.17
N ASP A 109 -2.96 8.74 -5.65
CA ASP A 109 -4.17 8.53 -4.86
C ASP A 109 -4.46 7.03 -4.66
N ASP A 110 -4.04 6.15 -5.59
CA ASP A 110 -4.02 4.70 -5.40
C ASP A 110 -3.12 4.32 -4.21
N TYR A 111 -1.89 4.86 -4.18
CA TYR A 111 -0.96 4.64 -3.08
C TYR A 111 -1.58 5.15 -1.76
N VAL A 112 -2.12 6.37 -1.73
CA VAL A 112 -2.79 6.93 -0.55
C VAL A 112 -3.89 6.00 -0.01
N SER A 113 -4.68 5.40 -0.91
CA SER A 113 -5.75 4.46 -0.55
C SER A 113 -5.21 3.25 0.22
N VAL A 114 -4.09 2.69 -0.23
CA VAL A 114 -3.43 1.54 0.40
C VAL A 114 -2.75 1.92 1.71
N VAL A 115 -2.12 3.09 1.79
CA VAL A 115 -1.52 3.59 3.04
C VAL A 115 -2.57 3.74 4.13
N ALA A 116 -3.71 4.35 3.80
CA ALA A 116 -4.80 4.49 4.74
C ALA A 116 -5.36 3.12 5.15
N PHE A 117 -5.61 2.22 4.19
CA PHE A 117 -6.01 0.84 4.50
C PHE A 117 -5.06 0.20 5.53
N MET A 118 -3.76 0.25 5.29
CA MET A 118 -2.76 -0.40 6.15
C MET A 118 -2.69 0.21 7.54
N LEU A 119 -2.88 1.52 7.67
CA LEU A 119 -2.94 2.21 8.98
C LEU A 119 -4.17 1.81 9.78
N HIS A 120 -5.35 1.81 9.15
CA HIS A 120 -6.59 1.39 9.79
C HIS A 120 -6.51 -0.10 10.16
N TYR A 121 -6.04 -0.95 9.24
CA TYR A 121 -5.92 -2.38 9.47
C TYR A 121 -4.98 -2.66 10.65
N ALA A 122 -3.80 -2.03 10.69
CA ALA A 122 -2.85 -2.16 11.79
C ALA A 122 -3.40 -1.61 13.12
N HIS A 123 -4.21 -0.55 13.08
CA HIS A 123 -4.86 0.01 14.27
C HIS A 123 -5.88 -0.95 14.88
N HIS A 124 -6.66 -1.63 14.04
CA HIS A 124 -7.67 -2.60 14.47
C HIS A 124 -7.09 -3.99 14.74
N LEU A 125 -5.85 -4.27 14.32
CA LEU A 125 -5.18 -5.54 14.59
C LEU A 125 -4.72 -5.59 16.07
N ASP A 126 -5.31 -6.48 16.85
CA ASP A 126 -5.00 -6.72 18.26
C ASP A 126 -4.51 -8.16 18.48
N PRO A 127 -3.21 -8.39 18.29
CA PRO A 127 -2.62 -9.71 18.50
C PRO A 127 -2.37 -10.03 19.98
N SER A 128 -2.79 -9.23 20.96
CA SER A 128 -2.50 -9.51 22.37
C SER A 128 -3.73 -9.60 23.27
N ALA A 129 -4.94 -9.54 22.68
CA ALA A 129 -6.20 -9.31 23.38
C ALA A 129 -6.25 -7.88 23.99
N PRO A 130 -7.46 -7.35 24.26
CA PRO A 130 -7.60 -5.91 24.45
C PRO A 130 -6.86 -5.52 25.72
N HIS A 131 -5.91 -4.60 25.58
CA HIS A 131 -5.18 -3.91 26.66
C HIS A 131 -3.84 -4.50 27.11
N ARG A 132 -2.94 -4.84 26.18
CA ARG A 132 -1.52 -4.44 26.39
C ARG A 132 -1.31 -3.06 25.80
N ARG A 133 -1.86 -2.03 26.46
CA ARG A 133 -1.48 -0.65 26.17
C ARG A 133 0.04 -0.57 26.31
N ARG A 134 0.72 -0.14 25.25
CA ARG A 134 2.16 0.15 25.29
C ARG A 134 2.43 0.98 26.55
N GLY A 135 3.43 0.56 27.33
CA GLY A 135 3.81 1.27 28.54
C GLY A 135 4.10 2.74 28.22
N PRO A 136 3.82 3.67 29.13
CA PRO A 136 4.19 5.07 28.95
C PRO A 136 5.69 5.17 28.65
N GLY A 137 6.05 5.78 27.52
CA GLY A 137 7.44 5.98 27.08
C GLY A 137 7.94 5.08 25.95
N ALA A 138 7.12 4.15 25.41
CA ALA A 138 7.51 3.39 24.22
C ALA A 138 7.47 4.27 22.96
N ASP A 139 8.55 4.27 22.16
CA ASP A 139 8.61 4.99 20.88
C ASP A 139 7.44 4.61 19.97
N PRO A 140 6.79 5.57 19.29
CA PRO A 140 5.67 5.29 18.38
C PRO A 140 6.08 4.29 17.28
N PRO A 141 5.14 3.43 16.82
CA PRO A 141 5.44 2.46 15.78
C PRO A 141 5.91 3.16 14.50
N VAL A 142 6.73 2.47 13.72
CA VAL A 142 7.23 2.97 12.43
C VAL A 142 6.24 2.61 11.33
N PHE A 143 5.96 3.58 10.46
CA PHE A 143 5.26 3.38 9.21
C PHE A 143 6.18 3.73 8.03
N LEU A 144 6.61 2.70 7.31
CA LEU A 144 7.54 2.83 6.18
C LEU A 144 6.78 2.88 4.86
N MET A 145 6.94 3.93 4.07
CA MET A 145 6.43 4.02 2.71
C MET A 145 7.58 3.91 1.72
N GLY A 146 7.50 2.96 0.80
CA GLY A 146 8.56 2.79 -0.19
C GLY A 146 8.08 2.36 -1.56
N GLY A 147 9.02 2.33 -2.48
CA GLY A 147 8.77 1.75 -3.79
C GLY A 147 10.05 1.56 -4.57
N TYR A 148 9.87 0.86 -5.69
CA TYR A 148 10.92 0.57 -6.66
C TYR A 148 10.62 1.28 -7.98
N SER A 149 11.61 1.94 -8.58
CA SER A 149 11.51 2.59 -9.90
C SER A 149 10.37 3.62 -9.95
N TYR A 150 9.36 3.38 -10.79
CA TYR A 150 8.13 4.15 -10.84
C TYR A 150 7.42 4.25 -9.48
N GLY A 151 7.34 3.16 -8.71
CA GLY A 151 6.80 3.18 -7.35
C GLY A 151 7.60 4.07 -6.40
N ALA A 152 8.93 4.14 -6.56
CA ALA A 152 9.78 5.06 -5.81
C ALA A 152 9.49 6.53 -6.20
N MET A 153 9.30 6.79 -7.50
CA MET A 153 8.89 8.10 -8.00
C MET A 153 7.54 8.53 -7.39
N VAL A 154 6.52 7.68 -7.45
CA VAL A 154 5.21 7.95 -6.83
C VAL A 154 5.35 8.20 -5.32
N THR A 155 6.21 7.43 -4.63
CA THR A 155 6.51 7.63 -3.20
C THR A 155 7.03 9.04 -2.91
N THR A 156 7.91 9.57 -3.77
CA THR A 156 8.42 10.95 -3.62
C THR A 156 7.34 12.02 -3.81
N LEU A 157 6.28 11.72 -4.57
CA LEU A 157 5.16 12.61 -4.85
C LEU A 157 4.02 12.54 -3.82
N LEU A 158 4.05 11.57 -2.89
CA LEU A 158 3.06 11.51 -1.82
C LEU A 158 3.12 12.80 -0.97
N PRO A 159 2.00 13.30 -0.44
CA PRO A 159 2.06 14.36 0.56
C PRO A 159 2.61 13.85 1.91
N PRO A 160 2.90 14.73 2.88
CA PRO A 160 3.11 14.34 4.28
C PRO A 160 1.94 13.51 4.82
N LEU A 161 2.20 12.64 5.81
CA LEU A 161 1.19 11.69 6.29
C LEU A 161 -0.06 12.38 6.82
N ASP A 162 0.08 13.49 7.56
CA ASP A 162 -1.07 14.23 8.10
C ASP A 162 -2.02 14.70 6.98
N ASP A 163 -1.48 15.12 5.84
CA ASP A 163 -2.25 15.55 4.68
C ASP A 163 -2.90 14.37 3.95
N LEU A 164 -2.17 13.24 3.90
CA LEU A 164 -2.63 11.98 3.32
C LEU A 164 -3.86 11.43 4.04
N LEU A 165 -3.91 11.60 5.37
CA LEU A 165 -4.96 11.06 6.22
C LEU A 165 -6.19 11.96 6.37
N ARG A 166 -6.15 13.23 5.97
CA ARG A 166 -7.31 14.14 6.05
C ARG A 166 -8.60 13.58 5.45
N PRO A 167 -8.60 12.89 4.28
CA PRO A 167 -9.82 12.31 3.72
C PRO A 167 -10.45 11.19 4.56
N PHE A 168 -9.69 10.64 5.50
CA PHE A 168 -10.07 9.54 6.38
C PHE A 168 -10.37 10.01 7.82
N ASP A 169 -10.28 11.31 8.08
CA ASP A 169 -10.84 11.90 9.30
C ASP A 169 -12.36 12.01 9.13
N GLN A 170 -13.09 11.10 9.79
CA GLN A 170 -14.55 11.01 9.76
C GLN A 170 -15.12 10.96 8.33
N PRO A 171 -14.73 9.98 7.49
CA PRO A 171 -15.18 9.92 6.12
C PRO A 171 -16.69 9.72 6.06
N LYS A 172 -17.31 10.36 5.08
CA LYS A 172 -18.74 10.22 4.82
C LYS A 172 -19.06 8.80 4.35
N LEU A 173 -20.11 8.18 4.92
CA LEU A 173 -20.54 6.85 4.49
C LEU A 173 -20.87 6.81 2.99
N GLY A 174 -20.48 5.71 2.34
CA GLY A 174 -20.65 5.50 0.89
C GLY A 174 -19.56 6.14 0.02
N THR A 175 -18.54 6.77 0.61
CA THR A 175 -17.35 7.22 -0.12
C THR A 175 -16.27 6.13 -0.15
N ALA A 176 -15.32 6.23 -1.09
CA ALA A 176 -14.16 5.35 -1.15
C ALA A 176 -13.35 5.34 0.16
N ALA A 177 -13.19 6.52 0.79
CA ALA A 177 -12.49 6.65 2.06
C ALA A 177 -13.18 5.84 3.18
N ALA A 178 -14.51 5.93 3.30
CA ALA A 178 -15.25 5.14 4.28
C ALA A 178 -15.20 3.64 3.97
N GLU A 179 -15.28 3.25 2.69
CA GLU A 179 -15.16 1.85 2.29
C GLU A 179 -13.78 1.27 2.64
N ILE A 180 -12.71 2.02 2.43
CA ILE A 180 -11.34 1.63 2.81
C ILE A 180 -11.25 1.40 4.32
N CYS A 181 -11.73 2.34 5.15
CA CYS A 181 -11.70 2.21 6.61
C CYS A 181 -12.47 0.97 7.09
N LEU A 182 -13.71 0.81 6.61
CA LEU A 182 -14.58 -0.32 7.00
C LEU A 182 -14.01 -1.66 6.55
N ARG A 183 -13.39 -1.73 5.35
CA ARG A 183 -12.75 -2.94 4.86
C ARG A 183 -11.52 -3.31 5.69
N ALA A 184 -10.73 -2.30 6.08
CA ALA A 184 -9.57 -2.49 6.92
C ALA A 184 -9.94 -3.01 8.32
N GLU A 185 -10.96 -2.41 8.95
CA GLU A 185 -11.51 -2.87 10.23
C GLU A 185 -12.03 -4.31 10.14
N HIS A 186 -12.87 -4.60 9.14
CA HIS A 186 -13.46 -5.93 8.98
C HIS A 186 -12.39 -7.03 8.80
N LEU A 187 -11.39 -6.80 7.95
CA LEU A 187 -10.32 -7.77 7.72
C LEU A 187 -9.45 -7.96 8.97
N ALA A 188 -9.20 -6.88 9.74
CA ALA A 188 -8.47 -6.98 11.00
C ALA A 188 -9.24 -7.79 12.05
N GLU A 189 -10.56 -7.63 12.14
CA GLU A 189 -11.41 -8.43 13.04
C GLU A 189 -11.37 -9.93 12.71
N LEU A 190 -11.41 -10.28 11.42
CA LEU A 190 -11.30 -11.67 10.98
C LEU A 190 -9.95 -12.27 11.40
N GLU A 191 -8.86 -11.54 11.20
CA GLU A 191 -7.53 -11.99 11.61
C GLU A 191 -7.36 -12.06 13.12
N ASN A 192 -7.90 -11.10 13.88
CA ASN A 192 -7.93 -11.16 15.34
C ASN A 192 -8.63 -12.43 15.83
N GLY A 193 -9.77 -12.77 15.22
CA GLY A 193 -10.50 -14.01 15.51
C GLY A 193 -9.67 -15.26 15.20
N ALA A 194 -9.00 -15.31 14.05
CA ALA A 194 -8.12 -16.42 13.67
C ALA A 194 -6.94 -16.58 14.65
N LEU A 195 -6.30 -15.47 15.02
CA LEU A 195 -5.20 -15.44 15.98
C LEU A 195 -5.65 -15.87 17.38
N ALA A 196 -6.82 -15.41 17.84
CA ALA A 196 -7.38 -15.81 19.13
C ALA A 196 -7.65 -17.32 19.18
N GLN A 197 -8.21 -17.89 18.10
CA GLN A 197 -8.42 -19.34 17.99
C GLN A 197 -7.11 -20.12 18.00
N ALA A 198 -6.08 -19.64 17.27
CA ALA A 198 -4.76 -20.26 17.27
C ALA A 198 -4.14 -20.27 18.69
N ARG A 199 -4.22 -19.15 19.42
CA ARG A 199 -3.75 -19.07 20.82
C ARG A 199 -4.48 -20.04 21.73
N ALA A 200 -5.80 -20.15 21.60
CA ALA A 200 -6.60 -21.07 22.41
C ALA A 200 -6.15 -22.53 22.19
N ARG A 201 -5.96 -22.94 20.93
CA ARG A 201 -5.46 -24.28 20.57
C ARG A 201 -4.05 -24.55 21.10
N ALA A 202 -3.15 -23.56 20.97
CA ALA A 202 -1.79 -23.67 21.50
C ALA A 202 -1.77 -23.84 23.03
N LYS A 203 -2.61 -23.07 23.74
CA LYS A 203 -2.75 -23.16 25.20
C LYS A 203 -3.29 -24.53 25.62
N GLU A 204 -4.27 -25.07 24.91
CA GLU A 204 -4.83 -26.40 25.17
C GLU A 204 -3.82 -27.52 24.87
N ALA A 205 -3.04 -27.42 23.79
CA ALA A 205 -1.99 -28.39 23.49
C ALA A 205 -0.92 -28.43 24.60
N ARG A 206 -0.54 -27.28 25.16
CA ARG A 206 0.39 -27.18 26.29
C ARG A 206 -0.16 -27.74 27.59
N SER A 207 -1.44 -27.52 27.88
CA SER A 207 -2.05 -28.09 29.09
C SER A 207 -2.16 -29.62 29.02
N ARG A 208 -2.28 -30.20 27.81
CA ARG A 208 -2.28 -31.65 27.60
C ARG A 208 -0.89 -32.29 27.65
N SER A 209 0.18 -31.56 27.32
CA SER A 209 1.56 -32.06 27.39
C SER A 209 2.21 -31.87 28.76
N GLY A 210 1.67 -30.98 29.61
CA GLY A 210 2.05 -30.84 31.01
C GLY A 210 1.49 -31.96 31.87
N THR A 211 2.27 -33.04 32.05
CA THR A 211 1.97 -34.06 33.08
C THR A 211 2.09 -33.43 34.47
N PRO A 212 1.12 -33.59 35.39
CA PRO A 212 1.31 -33.19 36.78
C PRO A 212 2.36 -34.10 37.42
N GLY A 213 3.47 -33.53 37.89
CA GLY A 213 4.41 -34.25 38.73
C GLY A 213 3.73 -34.72 40.01
N GLY A 214 3.72 -36.03 40.24
CA GLY A 214 3.16 -36.63 41.46
C GLY A 214 3.35 -38.15 41.55
N GLY A 215 4.59 -38.58 41.80
CA GLY A 215 4.85 -39.79 42.61
C GLY A 215 5.20 -41.10 41.88
N GLY A 216 6.42 -41.59 42.13
CA GLY A 216 6.66 -43.01 42.36
C GLY A 216 7.15 -43.85 41.17
N GLY A 217 8.48 -43.99 41.08
CA GLY A 217 9.18 -45.28 40.89
C GLY A 217 8.89 -46.15 39.65
N GLY A 218 9.94 -46.41 38.86
CA GLY A 218 10.13 -47.73 38.27
C GLY A 218 10.20 -47.80 36.74
N SER A 219 11.42 -48.04 36.26
CA SER A 219 11.78 -48.98 35.20
C SER A 219 11.20 -48.81 33.79
N THR A 220 12.10 -48.42 32.88
CA THR A 220 12.29 -48.99 31.52
C THR A 220 11.06 -49.44 30.72
N ARG A 221 10.78 -48.75 29.61
CA ARG A 221 10.63 -49.39 28.29
C ARG A 221 10.74 -48.36 27.17
N ARG A 222 11.90 -48.38 26.49
CA ARG A 222 11.97 -48.04 25.07
C ARG A 222 11.14 -49.10 24.34
N SER A 223 10.11 -48.69 23.62
CA SER A 223 9.53 -49.46 22.53
C SER A 223 9.31 -48.51 21.36
N GLY A 224 10.04 -48.74 20.29
CA GLY A 224 9.81 -48.07 19.02
C GLY A 224 8.58 -48.63 18.33
N ILE A 225 7.94 -47.80 17.52
CA ILE A 225 7.26 -48.16 16.28
C ILE A 225 7.48 -47.00 15.31
N ARG A 226 7.67 -47.36 14.04
CA ARG A 226 8.24 -46.58 12.94
C ARG A 226 7.13 -46.33 11.89
N VAL A 227 7.33 -45.30 11.06
CA VAL A 227 6.86 -45.10 9.67
C VAL A 227 5.50 -44.44 9.43
N GLY A 228 5.55 -43.29 8.74
CA GLY A 228 4.78 -43.08 7.51
C GLY A 228 3.66 -42.04 7.55
N GLY A 229 3.87 -40.89 6.89
CA GLY A 229 2.81 -39.93 6.59
C GLY A 229 3.37 -38.57 6.15
N THR A 230 3.71 -38.42 4.87
CA THR A 230 3.99 -37.12 4.27
C THR A 230 2.69 -36.34 4.14
N GLU A 231 2.29 -35.62 5.19
CA GLU A 231 1.13 -34.72 5.18
C GLU A 231 1.57 -33.25 5.28
N SER A 232 2.61 -32.87 4.55
CA SER A 232 3.04 -31.48 4.42
C SER A 232 2.56 -30.92 3.08
N GLY A 233 1.33 -30.41 3.03
CA GLY A 233 0.88 -29.61 1.89
C GLY A 233 -0.63 -29.40 1.74
N GLU A 234 -1.47 -30.39 2.08
CA GLU A 234 -2.90 -30.33 1.75
C GLU A 234 -3.78 -29.62 2.80
N ALA A 235 -3.46 -29.73 4.09
CA ALA A 235 -4.25 -29.10 5.15
C ALA A 235 -4.16 -27.56 5.13
N ILE A 236 -2.99 -27.01 4.76
CA ILE A 236 -2.79 -25.57 4.61
C ILE A 236 -3.56 -25.04 3.38
N ARG A 237 -3.53 -25.78 2.26
CA ARG A 237 -4.25 -25.43 1.01
C ARG A 237 -5.77 -25.43 1.19
N LYS A 238 -6.33 -26.44 1.86
CA LYS A 238 -7.79 -26.47 2.16
C LYS A 238 -8.24 -25.32 3.07
N SER A 239 -7.41 -24.88 4.02
CA SER A 239 -7.76 -23.73 4.87
C SER A 239 -7.66 -22.39 4.12
N SER A 240 -6.72 -22.27 3.19
CA SER A 240 -6.54 -21.07 2.36
C SER A 240 -7.68 -20.91 1.34
N ASP A 241 -8.13 -21.99 0.70
CA ASP A 241 -9.25 -21.94 -0.26
C ASP A 241 -10.60 -21.68 0.44
N GLY A 242 -10.82 -22.27 1.61
CA GLY A 242 -12.01 -21.97 2.42
C GLY A 242 -12.06 -20.52 2.91
N ARG A 243 -10.90 -19.94 3.25
CA ARG A 243 -10.78 -18.51 3.61
C ARG A 243 -11.00 -17.59 2.41
N ARG A 244 -10.45 -17.91 1.23
CA ARG A 244 -10.66 -17.14 -0.01
C ARG A 244 -12.13 -17.09 -0.41
N ALA A 245 -12.83 -18.24 -0.35
CA ALA A 245 -14.25 -18.32 -0.66
C ALA A 245 -15.11 -17.48 0.31
N PHE A 246 -14.80 -17.51 1.61
CA PHE A 246 -15.51 -16.74 2.63
C PHE A 246 -15.25 -15.23 2.52
N ILE A 247 -14.02 -14.81 2.22
CA ILE A 247 -13.67 -13.41 1.98
C ILE A 247 -14.39 -12.89 0.73
N ALA A 248 -14.42 -13.66 -0.36
CA ALA A 248 -15.18 -13.29 -1.56
C ALA A 248 -16.70 -13.19 -1.31
N GLU A 249 -17.26 -14.08 -0.50
CA GLU A 249 -18.68 -14.03 -0.09
C GLU A 249 -18.99 -12.82 0.80
N ALA A 250 -18.07 -12.47 1.70
CA ALA A 250 -18.16 -11.26 2.53
C ALA A 250 -18.02 -9.97 1.69
N GLU A 251 -17.11 -9.94 0.71
CA GLU A 251 -16.97 -8.87 -0.29
C GLU A 251 -18.28 -8.69 -1.09
N GLU A 252 -18.90 -9.79 -1.53
CA GLU A 252 -20.19 -9.75 -2.23
C GLU A 252 -21.32 -9.31 -1.31
N LYS A 253 -21.30 -9.67 -0.02
CA LYS A 253 -22.30 -9.26 0.98
C LYS A 253 -22.20 -7.77 1.33
N ILE A 254 -20.99 -7.21 1.41
CA ILE A 254 -20.76 -5.77 1.58
C ILE A 254 -21.20 -5.02 0.32
N ARG A 255 -20.81 -5.50 -0.88
CA ARG A 255 -21.25 -4.93 -2.16
C ARG A 255 -22.78 -4.93 -2.30
N ARG A 256 -23.46 -6.02 -1.89
CA ARG A 256 -24.93 -6.14 -1.87
C ARG A 256 -25.58 -5.22 -0.85
N SER A 257 -25.08 -5.18 0.39
CA SER A 257 -25.60 -4.32 1.45
C SER A 257 -25.51 -2.83 1.09
N ILE A 258 -24.50 -2.43 0.31
CA ILE A 258 -24.35 -1.05 -0.19
C ILE A 258 -25.20 -0.83 -1.44
N GLY A 259 -25.27 -1.81 -2.35
CA GLY A 259 -26.10 -1.76 -3.56
C GLY A 259 -27.60 -1.64 -3.30
N ASP A 260 -28.12 -2.31 -2.26
CA ASP A 260 -29.55 -2.29 -1.90
C ASP A 260 -30.02 -0.92 -1.37
N VAL A 261 -29.12 -0.17 -0.73
CA VAL A 261 -29.37 1.20 -0.26
C VAL A 261 -29.47 2.18 -1.44
N VAL A 262 -28.69 1.95 -2.50
CA VAL A 262 -28.69 2.77 -3.72
C VAL A 262 -29.84 2.37 -4.67
N GLY A 263 -30.18 1.09 -4.74
CA GLY A 263 -31.25 0.54 -5.60
C GLY A 263 -32.66 0.95 -5.18
N ARG A 264 -32.94 1.06 -3.87
CA ARG A 264 -34.25 1.55 -3.38
C ARG A 264 -34.55 3.00 -3.77
N LYS A 265 -33.52 3.85 -3.90
CA LYS A 265 -33.68 5.28 -4.22
C LYS A 265 -33.98 5.56 -5.70
N ARG A 266 -33.65 4.62 -6.61
CA ARG A 266 -33.95 4.75 -8.06
C ARG A 266 -35.35 4.29 -8.45
N ARG A 267 -36.03 3.52 -7.59
CA ARG A 267 -37.41 3.05 -7.83
C ARG A 267 -38.49 4.05 -7.42
N SER A 268 -38.15 5.15 -6.74
CA SER A 268 -39.10 6.19 -6.32
C SER A 268 -39.00 7.51 -7.10
N SER A 269 -38.24 7.56 -8.19
CA SER A 269 -38.04 8.80 -8.99
C SER A 269 -38.33 8.58 -10.47
N GLY A 270 -39.53 8.12 -10.80
CA GLY A 270 -39.94 7.98 -12.19
C GLY A 270 -41.43 7.76 -12.34
N GLU A 271 -42.21 8.83 -12.34
CA GLU A 271 -43.39 9.01 -13.20
C GLU A 271 -43.95 10.43 -13.03
N GLY A 272 -43.75 11.28 -14.04
CA GLY A 272 -44.40 12.57 -14.16
C GLY A 272 -45.47 12.52 -15.25
N ARG A 273 -46.74 12.72 -14.90
CA ARG A 273 -47.80 13.17 -15.82
C ARG A 273 -48.41 14.47 -15.27
N PRO A 274 -48.72 15.47 -16.13
CA PRO A 274 -49.24 16.75 -15.67
C PRO A 274 -50.78 16.72 -15.59
N SER A 275 -51.33 17.27 -14.51
CA SER A 275 -52.75 17.61 -14.44
C SER A 275 -52.92 18.91 -13.64
N ARG A 276 -53.72 19.81 -14.19
CA ARG A 276 -54.07 21.15 -13.67
C ARG A 276 -55.16 21.06 -12.60
N GLY A 277 -55.06 21.95 -11.61
CA GLY A 277 -56.21 22.68 -11.06
C GLY A 277 -56.65 22.36 -9.63
N GLY A 278 -56.95 23.42 -8.86
CA GLY A 278 -57.79 23.39 -7.66
C GLY A 278 -57.06 23.64 -6.34
N GLY A 279 -57.34 24.77 -5.70
CA GLY A 279 -56.69 25.22 -4.46
C GLY A 279 -57.34 24.75 -3.16
N GLY A 280 -56.82 25.28 -2.05
CA GLY A 280 -57.48 25.27 -0.74
C GLY A 280 -56.61 24.76 0.42
N GLY A 281 -56.15 25.70 1.26
CA GLY A 281 -56.24 25.61 2.74
C GLY A 281 -55.38 24.61 3.53
N GLY A 282 -54.40 25.17 4.26
CA GLY A 282 -54.21 24.97 5.71
C GLY A 282 -53.75 23.60 6.25
N GLY A 283 -52.59 23.58 6.92
CA GLY A 283 -52.22 22.46 7.79
C GLY A 283 -50.74 22.43 8.18
N SER A 284 -50.46 22.84 9.41
CA SER A 284 -49.18 22.77 10.10
C SER A 284 -48.65 21.34 10.28
N GLY A 285 -47.33 21.18 10.23
CA GLY A 285 -46.59 20.20 11.05
C GLY A 285 -46.17 18.92 10.34
N GLY A 286 -44.85 18.70 10.26
CA GLY A 286 -44.27 17.42 9.87
C GLY A 286 -42.87 17.62 9.33
N GLY A 287 -41.88 17.47 10.22
CA GLY A 287 -40.48 17.78 9.96
C GLY A 287 -39.95 17.21 8.65
N GLY A 288 -39.36 18.08 7.83
CA GLY A 288 -38.33 17.66 6.90
C GLY A 288 -37.20 17.05 7.72
N ALA A 289 -37.22 15.73 7.86
CA ALA A 289 -36.05 14.99 8.31
C ALA A 289 -34.94 15.32 7.31
N ALA A 290 -34.00 16.15 7.74
CA ALA A 290 -32.71 16.25 7.09
C ALA A 290 -32.22 14.80 6.93
N GLU A 291 -32.10 14.32 5.69
CA GLU A 291 -31.36 13.09 5.38
C GLU A 291 -29.88 13.36 5.67
N GLY A 292 -29.53 13.43 6.95
CA GLY A 292 -28.18 13.57 7.45
C GLY A 292 -27.42 12.29 7.14
N LEU A 293 -26.68 12.31 6.03
CA LEU A 293 -25.73 11.26 5.70
C LEU A 293 -24.72 11.17 6.84
N ARG A 294 -24.72 10.03 7.53
CA ARG A 294 -23.87 9.78 8.71
C ARG A 294 -22.40 9.71 8.26
N HIS A 295 -21.50 10.23 9.09
CA HIS A 295 -20.05 10.09 8.94
C HIS A 295 -19.58 8.92 9.81
N LEU A 296 -18.44 8.32 9.49
CA LEU A 296 -17.74 7.46 10.45
C LEU A 296 -17.19 8.31 11.59
N GLU A 297 -17.09 7.72 12.77
CA GLU A 297 -16.42 8.36 13.91
C GLU A 297 -14.90 8.46 13.66
N PRO A 298 -14.19 9.40 14.33
CA PRO A 298 -12.75 9.47 14.25
C PRO A 298 -12.12 8.14 14.68
N SER A 299 -11.17 7.63 13.89
CA SER A 299 -10.53 6.34 14.15
C SER A 299 -9.61 6.33 15.38
N GLY A 300 -9.23 7.49 15.92
CA GLY A 300 -8.33 7.56 17.08
C GLY A 300 -6.93 7.00 16.81
N ILE A 301 -6.54 6.87 15.54
CA ILE A 301 -5.22 6.40 15.13
C ILE A 301 -4.17 7.37 15.68
N VAL A 302 -3.27 6.85 16.51
CA VAL A 302 -2.10 7.60 16.97
C VAL A 302 -1.12 7.68 15.80
N PRO A 303 -0.66 8.88 15.40
CA PRO A 303 0.20 9.04 14.24
C PRO A 303 1.52 8.27 14.45
N PRO A 304 1.90 7.37 13.53
CA PRO A 304 3.15 6.64 13.62
C PRO A 304 4.33 7.52 13.23
N ARG A 305 5.54 7.07 13.56
CA ARG A 305 6.76 7.68 13.07
C ARG A 305 6.99 7.26 11.62
N VAL A 306 7.06 8.21 10.71
CA VAL A 306 7.15 7.93 9.28
C VAL A 306 8.60 7.70 8.84
N ALA A 307 8.81 6.75 7.92
CA ALA A 307 10.07 6.56 7.22
C ALA A 307 9.84 6.27 5.72
N TYR A 308 10.87 6.46 4.90
CA TYR A 308 10.79 6.24 3.45
C TYR A 308 11.90 5.35 2.91
N LEU A 309 11.58 4.49 1.94
CA LEU A 309 12.53 3.62 1.25
C LEU A 309 12.37 3.73 -0.26
N LEU A 310 13.42 4.17 -0.95
CA LEU A 310 13.41 4.41 -2.39
C LEU A 310 14.43 3.49 -3.07
N VAL A 311 13.98 2.59 -3.94
CA VAL A 311 14.87 1.72 -4.71
C VAL A 311 14.85 2.16 -6.18
N SER A 312 16.03 2.44 -6.74
CA SER A 312 16.22 2.97 -8.10
C SER A 312 15.26 4.14 -8.45
N PRO A 313 15.22 5.22 -7.65
CA PRO A 313 14.25 6.30 -7.85
C PRO A 313 14.48 7.05 -9.18
N LEU A 314 13.40 7.25 -9.93
CA LEU A 314 13.43 8.01 -11.19
C LEU A 314 13.47 9.53 -10.92
N GLN A 315 14.65 10.06 -10.62
CA GLN A 315 14.86 11.48 -10.31
C GLN A 315 15.49 12.23 -11.50
N GLY A 316 14.80 13.24 -12.03
CA GLY A 316 15.26 14.05 -13.17
C GLY A 316 14.27 15.16 -13.55
N THR A 317 14.68 16.08 -14.44
CA THR A 317 13.93 17.30 -14.84
C THR A 317 12.49 17.06 -15.33
N ILE A 318 12.13 15.82 -15.68
CA ILE A 318 10.78 15.43 -16.08
C ILE A 318 9.82 15.35 -14.87
N SER A 319 10.31 15.18 -13.64
CA SER A 319 9.47 15.21 -12.44
C SER A 319 8.81 16.59 -12.21
N HIS A 320 9.42 17.68 -12.69
CA HIS A 320 8.90 19.04 -12.52
C HIS A 320 7.79 19.41 -13.54
N LEU A 321 7.73 18.74 -14.68
CA LEU A 321 6.65 18.97 -15.66
C LEU A 321 5.31 18.41 -15.17
N ALA A 322 5.33 17.45 -14.23
CA ALA A 322 4.14 16.85 -13.65
C ALA A 322 3.50 17.67 -12.50
N THR A 323 4.21 18.67 -11.95
CA THR A 323 3.75 19.43 -10.75
C THR A 323 3.29 20.87 -11.05
N MET A 324 3.32 21.33 -12.31
CA MET A 324 2.79 22.66 -12.67
C MET A 324 1.26 22.64 -12.78
N SER A 325 0.58 22.65 -11.64
CA SER A 325 -0.83 23.04 -11.52
C SER A 325 -0.95 24.18 -10.51
N PHE A 326 -0.50 25.37 -10.89
CA PHE A 326 -0.90 26.61 -10.25
C PHE A 326 -1.64 27.49 -11.26
N LEU A 327 -2.97 27.46 -11.22
CA LEU A 327 -3.80 28.52 -11.77
C LEU A 327 -4.93 28.80 -10.78
N PRO A 328 -4.99 30.00 -10.17
CA PRO A 328 -6.26 30.53 -9.71
C PRO A 328 -7.05 31.08 -10.92
N THR A 329 -8.34 30.84 -10.86
CA THR A 329 -9.40 31.11 -11.83
C THR A 329 -9.59 32.58 -12.26
N ARG A 330 -9.87 32.73 -13.56
CA ARG A 330 -10.82 33.67 -14.24
C ARG A 330 -10.46 35.16 -14.39
N LEU A 331 -10.35 35.59 -15.65
CA LEU A 331 -11.13 36.70 -16.23
C LEU A 331 -11.40 36.44 -17.75
N PRO A 332 -12.52 36.92 -18.32
CA PRO A 332 -12.97 36.54 -19.66
C PRO A 332 -12.60 37.58 -20.73
N LEU A 333 -12.29 37.14 -21.95
CA LEU A 333 -12.37 37.98 -23.16
C LEU A 333 -12.91 37.17 -24.35
N PRO A 334 -13.76 37.75 -25.21
CA PRO A 334 -14.55 37.05 -26.22
C PRO A 334 -13.88 37.04 -27.60
N GLY A 335 -14.09 35.98 -28.39
CA GLY A 335 -13.99 36.07 -29.86
C GLY A 335 -13.39 34.86 -30.60
N VAL A 336 -14.23 34.27 -31.46
CA VAL A 336 -13.96 33.61 -32.77
C VAL A 336 -13.34 32.18 -32.80
N PRO A 337 -13.62 31.33 -33.84
CA PRO A 337 -14.63 30.28 -33.79
C PRO A 337 -14.16 28.85 -34.19
N LYS A 338 -15.09 27.88 -34.09
CA LYS A 338 -14.96 26.44 -34.39
C LYS A 338 -14.77 26.10 -35.88
N LEU A 339 -13.73 25.33 -36.20
CA LEU A 339 -13.59 24.38 -37.34
C LEU A 339 -12.30 23.58 -37.04
N LEU A 340 -12.15 22.25 -37.05
CA LEU A 340 -12.77 21.16 -37.79
C LEU A 340 -12.96 19.91 -36.90
N LYS A 341 -13.95 19.11 -37.29
CA LYS A 341 -14.30 17.77 -36.82
C LYS A 341 -13.55 16.72 -37.65
N MET A 342 -13.28 15.58 -37.01
CA MET A 342 -13.24 14.21 -37.55
C MET A 342 -12.03 13.71 -38.37
N ALA A 343 -11.45 12.63 -37.81
CA ALA A 343 -11.31 11.28 -38.37
C ALA A 343 -10.49 11.04 -39.66
N PHE A 344 -9.43 10.26 -39.52
CA PHE A 344 -8.76 9.44 -40.56
C PHE A 344 -8.25 8.20 -39.81
N HIS A 345 -8.61 6.93 -40.02
CA HIS A 345 -8.79 6.08 -41.21
C HIS A 345 -7.60 6.01 -42.17
N HIS A 346 -7.12 4.77 -42.32
CA HIS A 346 -5.96 4.21 -43.03
C HIS A 346 -5.83 4.56 -44.52
N LYS A 347 -4.57 4.53 -45.00
CA LYS A 347 -3.98 3.85 -46.21
C LYS A 347 -2.87 4.74 -46.84
N LYS A 348 -1.57 4.41 -46.72
CA LYS A 348 -0.68 3.58 -47.61
C LYS A 348 -0.53 4.22 -49.01
N ASP A 349 0.62 4.53 -49.63
CA ASP A 349 2.03 4.08 -49.67
C ASP A 349 2.92 5.27 -50.14
N SER A 350 4.22 5.27 -49.80
CA SER A 350 5.38 5.35 -50.73
C SER A 350 6.63 5.97 -50.09
N ASP A 351 7.74 5.24 -50.21
CA ASP A 351 9.14 5.57 -49.88
C ASP A 351 9.59 6.98 -50.31
N GLU A 352 10.39 7.64 -49.46
CA GLU A 352 11.80 7.95 -49.75
C GLU A 352 12.49 8.54 -48.51
N GLY A 353 13.79 8.25 -48.40
CA GLY A 353 14.53 8.16 -47.14
C GLY A 353 14.80 9.46 -46.36
N ALA A 354 15.02 9.27 -45.06
CA ALA A 354 15.61 10.26 -44.18
C ALA A 354 16.44 9.57 -43.10
N GLU A 355 17.75 9.88 -43.12
CA GLU A 355 18.71 9.69 -42.03
C GLU A 355 18.15 10.25 -40.70
N PRO A 356 18.48 9.65 -39.54
CA PRO A 356 18.05 10.17 -38.26
C PRO A 356 18.85 11.44 -37.92
N ALA A 357 18.19 12.60 -38.00
CA ALA A 357 18.73 13.85 -37.53
C ALA A 357 19.01 13.80 -36.02
N GLU A 358 20.29 13.86 -35.68
CA GLU A 358 20.78 14.18 -34.34
C GLU A 358 20.18 15.51 -33.89
N ALA A 359 19.30 15.47 -32.89
CA ALA A 359 18.88 16.67 -32.17
C ALA A 359 20.00 17.05 -31.20
N SER A 360 20.80 18.01 -31.64
CA SER A 360 21.86 18.67 -30.88
C SER A 360 21.34 19.21 -29.54
N VAL A 361 22.03 18.81 -28.49
CA VAL A 361 21.85 19.29 -27.12
C VAL A 361 22.40 20.71 -27.06
N GLY A 362 21.51 21.69 -26.94
CA GLY A 362 21.87 23.00 -26.41
C GLY A 362 22.13 22.88 -24.92
N GLU A 363 23.41 22.82 -24.55
CA GLU A 363 23.88 23.04 -23.19
C GLU A 363 23.55 24.48 -22.79
N ASP A 364 22.62 24.66 -21.85
CA ASP A 364 22.57 25.89 -21.06
C ASP A 364 22.64 25.54 -19.57
N ALA A 365 23.88 25.28 -19.16
CA ALA A 365 24.27 25.11 -17.78
C ALA A 365 24.47 26.48 -17.12
N SER A 366 23.39 27.16 -16.70
CA SER A 366 23.48 28.17 -15.64
C SER A 366 22.12 28.72 -15.21
N LYS A 367 21.48 28.07 -14.24
CA LYS A 367 20.73 28.74 -13.15
C LYS A 367 20.32 27.69 -12.12
N GLY A 368 21.08 27.65 -11.04
CA GLY A 368 20.78 26.83 -9.88
C GLY A 368 19.48 27.29 -9.23
N ASP A 369 18.42 26.53 -9.42
CA ASP A 369 17.38 26.47 -8.41
C ASP A 369 17.88 25.55 -7.29
N THR A 370 18.49 26.18 -6.29
CA THR A 370 19.04 25.53 -5.10
C THR A 370 17.95 25.10 -4.11
N THR A 371 16.68 25.34 -4.39
CA THR A 371 15.59 24.99 -3.48
C THR A 371 15.15 23.54 -3.68
N THR A 372 15.09 22.79 -2.59
CA THR A 372 14.48 21.45 -2.60
C THR A 372 12.97 21.62 -2.80
N PRO A 373 12.33 20.94 -3.77
CA PRO A 373 10.90 21.08 -3.99
C PRO A 373 10.12 20.80 -2.70
N PRO A 374 9.11 21.63 -2.34
CA PRO A 374 8.37 21.48 -1.09
C PRO A 374 7.83 20.07 -0.87
N GLU A 375 7.37 19.38 -1.93
CA GLU A 375 6.89 18.00 -1.85
C GLU A 375 7.93 16.99 -1.32
N THR A 376 9.22 17.25 -1.53
CA THR A 376 10.32 16.34 -1.15
C THR A 376 10.92 16.65 0.21
N LEU A 377 10.56 17.77 0.86
CA LEU A 377 11.06 18.14 2.20
C LEU A 377 10.76 17.08 3.26
N LYS A 378 9.64 16.36 3.12
CA LYS A 378 9.29 15.22 3.99
C LYS A 378 10.38 14.14 4.01
N LEU A 379 11.10 13.94 2.91
CA LEU A 379 12.15 12.93 2.78
C LEU A 379 13.43 13.34 3.53
N GLN A 380 13.67 14.65 3.68
CA GLN A 380 14.78 15.17 4.49
C GLN A 380 14.43 15.16 5.98
N ARG A 381 13.16 15.44 6.32
CA ARG A 381 12.70 15.55 7.71
C ARG A 381 12.50 14.21 8.41
N ASN A 382 12.22 13.16 7.65
CA ASN A 382 12.00 11.80 8.15
C ASN A 382 13.16 10.88 7.74
N PRO A 383 13.45 9.81 8.51
CA PRO A 383 14.37 8.77 8.07
C PRO A 383 14.03 8.31 6.65
N THR A 384 14.97 8.49 5.73
CA THR A 384 14.78 8.09 4.33
C THR A 384 16.05 7.41 3.84
N LEU A 385 15.89 6.25 3.22
CA LEU A 385 16.96 5.57 2.50
C LEU A 385 16.65 5.53 1.00
N ALA A 386 17.57 6.04 0.19
CA ALA A 386 17.59 5.83 -1.26
C ALA A 386 18.70 4.84 -1.64
N ILE A 387 18.37 3.79 -2.39
CA ILE A 387 19.31 2.79 -2.87
C ILE A 387 19.29 2.78 -4.39
N PHE A 388 20.44 2.91 -5.03
CA PHE A 388 20.52 2.96 -6.49
C PHE A 388 21.84 2.36 -7.01
N GLY A 389 21.84 1.95 -8.28
CA GLY A 389 23.00 1.38 -8.93
C GLY A 389 23.83 2.39 -9.73
N ASP A 390 25.13 2.13 -9.87
CA ASP A 390 26.03 2.97 -10.70
C ASP A 390 25.93 2.66 -12.21
N LYS A 391 25.22 1.59 -12.58
CA LYS A 391 24.92 1.18 -13.97
C LYS A 391 23.43 1.31 -14.32
N ASP A 392 22.69 2.18 -13.62
CA ASP A 392 21.27 2.44 -13.93
C ASP A 392 21.11 3.03 -15.35
N VAL A 393 20.30 2.37 -16.17
CA VAL A 393 20.09 2.70 -17.58
C VAL A 393 19.02 3.78 -17.80
N PHE A 394 18.17 4.04 -16.81
CA PHE A 394 17.11 5.04 -16.90
C PHE A 394 17.55 6.39 -16.31
N VAL A 395 18.31 6.36 -15.22
CA VAL A 395 18.84 7.57 -14.60
C VAL A 395 20.34 7.42 -14.39
N SER A 396 21.13 8.30 -15.02
CA SER A 396 22.58 8.23 -14.87
C SER A 396 23.03 8.40 -13.42
N ALA A 397 24.05 7.65 -13.02
CA ALA A 397 24.62 7.72 -11.68
C ALA A 397 25.02 9.15 -11.28
N SER A 398 25.50 9.97 -12.22
CA SER A 398 25.83 11.38 -11.96
C SER A 398 24.61 12.22 -11.53
N LYS A 399 23.44 12.01 -12.15
CA LYS A 399 22.19 12.69 -11.76
C LYS A 399 21.75 12.25 -10.38
N LEU A 400 21.77 10.95 -10.09
CA LEU A 400 21.41 10.40 -8.78
C LEU A 400 22.35 10.91 -7.69
N ARG A 401 23.68 10.85 -7.89
CA ARG A 401 24.69 11.40 -6.97
C ARG A 401 24.50 12.90 -6.71
N THR A 402 24.08 13.66 -7.71
CA THR A 402 23.82 15.10 -7.56
C THR A 402 22.56 15.34 -6.72
N TRP A 403 21.48 14.62 -7.02
CA TRP A 403 20.25 14.67 -6.26
C TRP A 403 20.44 14.23 -4.81
N THR A 404 21.08 13.08 -4.55
CA THR A 404 21.29 12.56 -3.19
C THR A 404 22.22 13.44 -2.37
N ARG A 405 23.30 13.99 -2.96
CA ARG A 405 24.15 14.99 -2.28
C ARG A 405 23.34 16.21 -1.85
N ARG A 406 22.45 16.72 -2.71
CA ARG A 406 21.54 17.83 -2.34
C ARG A 406 20.61 17.44 -1.19
N MET A 407 20.01 16.25 -1.23
CA MET A 407 19.09 15.80 -0.19
C MET A 407 19.80 15.57 1.16
N GLN A 408 21.02 15.02 1.14
CA GLN A 408 21.84 14.79 2.33
C GLN A 408 22.43 16.07 2.90
N GLY A 409 22.80 17.04 2.05
CA GLY A 409 23.45 18.29 2.47
C GLY A 409 22.52 19.28 3.16
N ALA A 410 21.20 19.03 3.19
CA ALA A 410 20.26 19.91 3.88
C ALA A 410 20.46 19.87 5.41
N PRO A 411 20.31 21.01 6.12
CA PRO A 411 20.48 21.05 7.57
C PRO A 411 19.57 20.06 8.30
N ARG A 412 20.16 19.23 9.18
CA ARG A 412 19.46 18.18 9.95
C ARG A 412 18.73 17.16 9.07
N SER A 413 19.18 16.96 7.83
CA SER A 413 18.61 15.93 6.96
C SER A 413 18.79 14.55 7.58
N ARG A 414 17.73 13.74 7.55
CA ARG A 414 17.72 12.32 7.92
C ARG A 414 17.74 11.42 6.69
N PHE A 415 17.92 12.01 5.51
CA PHE A 415 18.05 11.31 4.24
C PHE A 415 19.44 10.70 4.12
N HIS A 416 19.52 9.45 3.69
CA HIS A 416 20.74 8.73 3.41
C HIS A 416 20.61 8.04 2.05
N ALA A 417 21.73 7.93 1.33
CA ALA A 417 21.76 7.18 0.09
C ALA A 417 22.87 6.13 0.08
N VAL A 418 22.58 5.00 -0.55
CA VAL A 418 23.50 3.89 -0.78
C VAL A 418 23.60 3.66 -2.28
N GLU A 419 24.78 3.88 -2.82
CA GLU A 419 25.11 3.51 -4.19
C GLU A 419 25.68 2.10 -4.20
N VAL A 420 25.09 1.23 -5.02
CA VAL A 420 25.52 -0.15 -5.19
C VAL A 420 26.29 -0.26 -6.49
N SER A 421 27.61 -0.48 -6.38
CA SER A 421 28.43 -0.67 -7.58
C SER A 421 28.00 -1.94 -8.33
N THR A 422 28.10 -1.85 -9.66
CA THR A 422 27.66 -2.82 -10.69
C THR A 422 26.17 -3.03 -10.82
N ALA A 423 25.35 -2.49 -9.91
CA ALA A 423 23.91 -2.65 -10.01
C ALA A 423 23.35 -1.82 -11.17
N GLY A 424 22.55 -2.48 -12.00
CA GLY A 424 21.67 -1.84 -12.96
C GLY A 424 20.34 -1.47 -12.32
N HIS A 425 19.43 -0.93 -13.13
CA HIS A 425 18.10 -0.57 -12.65
C HIS A 425 17.28 -1.77 -12.18
N PHE A 426 17.44 -2.90 -12.86
CA PHE A 426 16.66 -4.13 -12.66
C PHE A 426 17.20 -5.07 -11.57
N TRP A 427 18.35 -4.75 -10.98
CA TRP A 427 18.96 -5.55 -9.90
C TRP A 427 19.17 -7.03 -10.25
N ILE A 428 19.62 -7.32 -11.48
CA ILE A 428 19.81 -8.69 -11.97
C ILE A 428 21.27 -9.15 -11.87
N GLU A 429 22.20 -8.23 -11.66
CA GLU A 429 23.63 -8.50 -11.64
C GLU A 429 24.02 -9.33 -10.41
N GLU A 430 25.15 -10.03 -10.51
CA GLU A 430 25.59 -10.94 -9.46
C GLU A 430 25.86 -10.20 -8.13
N GLY A 431 25.30 -10.71 -7.03
CA GLY A 431 25.49 -10.19 -5.67
C GLY A 431 24.81 -8.85 -5.36
N VAL A 432 24.18 -8.17 -6.33
CA VAL A 432 23.58 -6.84 -6.08
C VAL A 432 22.31 -6.93 -5.24
N LEU A 433 21.54 -8.02 -5.35
CA LEU A 433 20.37 -8.27 -4.50
C LEU A 433 20.75 -8.50 -3.05
N ASP A 434 21.87 -9.18 -2.76
CA ASP A 434 22.34 -9.36 -1.38
C ASP A 434 22.71 -8.03 -0.74
N ARG A 435 23.32 -7.13 -1.51
CA ARG A 435 23.60 -5.75 -1.07
C ARG A 435 22.31 -4.96 -0.83
N LEU A 436 21.30 -5.12 -1.69
CA LEU A 436 19.98 -4.52 -1.50
C LEU A 436 19.33 -5.03 -0.21
N ILE A 437 19.32 -6.35 0.02
CA ILE A 437 18.81 -6.98 1.23
C ILE A 437 19.54 -6.44 2.47
N GLY A 438 20.87 -6.37 2.43
CA GLY A 438 21.67 -5.85 3.52
C GLY A 438 21.34 -4.39 3.85
N ALA A 439 21.22 -3.53 2.83
CA ALA A 439 20.87 -2.13 3.00
C ALA A 439 19.45 -1.94 3.56
N VAL A 440 18.46 -2.63 3.00
CA VAL A 440 17.06 -2.59 3.48
C VAL A 440 16.96 -3.13 4.90
N GLY A 441 17.61 -4.27 5.18
CA GLY A 441 17.60 -4.93 6.48
C GLY A 441 18.31 -4.12 7.56
N GLY A 442 19.41 -3.44 7.23
CA GLY A 442 20.12 -2.55 8.14
C GLY A 442 19.32 -1.29 8.46
N PHE A 443 18.72 -0.67 7.43
CA PHE A 443 17.89 0.52 7.60
C PHE A 443 16.65 0.24 8.43
N SER A 444 15.86 -0.77 8.05
CA SER A 444 14.61 -1.12 8.76
C SER A 444 14.81 -1.53 10.21
N ALA A 445 15.96 -2.14 10.55
CA ALA A 445 16.32 -2.48 11.93
C ALA A 445 16.82 -1.27 12.75
N GLY A 446 17.33 -0.23 12.09
CA GLY A 446 17.80 1.00 12.73
C GLY A 446 16.71 2.06 12.93
N LEU A 447 15.49 1.79 12.46
CA LEU A 447 14.29 2.57 12.77
C LEU A 447 13.68 2.03 14.06
#